data_AF-A0A7S3Z808-F1
#
_entry.id   AF-A0A7S3Z808-F1
#
_cell.length_a   1.000
_cell.length_b   1.000
_cell.length_c   1.000
_cell.angle_alpha   90.00
_cell.angle_beta   90.00
_cell.angle_gamma   90.00
#
_symmetry.space_group_name_H-M   'P 1'
#
loop_
_entity.id
_entity.type
_entity.pdbx_description
1 polymer ?
#
loop_
_entity_poly.entity_id
_entity_poly.type
_entity_poly.pdbx_seq_one_letter_code
_entity_poly.pdbx_strand_id
1 'polypeptide(L)'
;RPDDSGGMVFSTGDRVEVYGLTHENVVHLNGTKGIVVGNSDGYHRVQTEDGDKVDLRAKHLRRDESVIDSNIALEHYAAGDVVILHGLKQDAFNGKTGVVLKGMNQAGRYPVRVSALGKSVKLKPSNLRRLNKVGMDFTPQKSGKQKALDILIQRCIMIELEESKTVPEKLMENYGTLMLAYMTKGETKSAQFVWKRIPKAWKKVSYLKGIWELGRCLLLKDRKTFFLTLDKTKWPTTLVPFVDDLRSSTQLRMAQFIQKAYSSISARKCMDLLGLKDSKELDKFAKSAFWTYNVGDEYVYPAVLALSNKNSQGLPLSTLREMSSCIARFEIS
;
A
#
# COMPACT_ATOMS: atom_id res chain seq x y z
N ARG A 1 -22.82 -28.68 35.38
CA ARG A 1 -21.35 -28.66 35.42
C ARG A 1 -20.89 -28.16 34.05
N PRO A 2 -20.23 -27.00 33.95
CA PRO A 2 -19.72 -26.51 32.67
C PRO A 2 -18.45 -27.28 32.36
N ASP A 3 -18.43 -28.00 31.24
CA ASP A 3 -17.30 -28.84 30.85
C ASP A 3 -16.21 -27.95 30.24
N ASP A 4 -15.08 -27.97 30.92
CA ASP A 4 -13.85 -27.28 30.62
C ASP A 4 -13.25 -27.86 29.34
N SER A 5 -13.45 -27.17 28.22
CA SER A 5 -12.68 -27.43 27.01
C SER A 5 -12.39 -26.11 26.32
N GLY A 6 -11.13 -25.67 26.43
CA GLY A 6 -10.53 -24.66 25.57
C GLY A 6 -10.46 -25.13 24.11
N GLY A 7 -11.63 -25.41 23.53
CA GLY A 7 -11.79 -25.87 22.16
C GLY A 7 -11.41 -24.75 21.22
N MET A 8 -10.50 -25.04 20.28
CA MET A 8 -10.22 -24.15 19.16
C MET A 8 -11.54 -23.78 18.47
N VAL A 9 -11.80 -22.48 18.33
CA VAL A 9 -12.95 -21.98 17.59
C VAL A 9 -12.58 -21.93 16.12
N PHE A 10 -13.31 -22.68 15.29
CA PHE A 10 -13.19 -22.65 13.83
C PHE A 10 -14.24 -21.72 13.22
N SER A 11 -13.81 -20.90 12.26
CA SER A 11 -14.68 -19.97 11.52
C SER A 11 -15.03 -20.53 10.14
N THR A 12 -16.15 -20.10 9.58
CA THR A 12 -16.52 -20.43 8.20
C THR A 12 -15.42 -19.98 7.24
N GLY A 13 -14.92 -20.89 6.39
CA GLY A 13 -13.79 -20.69 5.49
C GLY A 13 -12.48 -21.29 5.99
N ASP A 14 -12.39 -21.72 7.25
CA ASP A 14 -11.19 -22.40 7.76
C ASP A 14 -11.02 -23.78 7.12
N ARG A 15 -9.81 -24.09 6.65
CA ARG A 15 -9.43 -25.45 6.25
C ARG A 15 -9.06 -26.27 7.47
N VAL A 16 -9.71 -27.42 7.58
CA VAL A 16 -9.59 -28.33 8.71
C VAL A 16 -9.35 -29.75 8.22
N GLU A 17 -8.62 -30.51 9.02
CA GLU A 17 -8.45 -31.94 8.88
C GLU A 17 -9.21 -32.63 10.01
N VAL A 18 -9.93 -33.68 9.64
CA VAL A 18 -10.70 -34.50 10.58
C VAL A 18 -9.76 -35.46 11.30
N TYR A 19 -9.83 -35.52 12.63
CA TYR A 19 -8.99 -36.41 13.43
C TYR A 19 -9.69 -36.94 14.67
N GLY A 20 -9.20 -38.06 15.20
CA GLY A 20 -9.63 -38.58 16.51
C GLY A 20 -11.06 -39.12 16.55
N LEU A 21 -11.64 -39.49 15.40
CA LEU A 21 -12.89 -40.25 15.35
C LEU A 21 -12.60 -41.73 15.69
N THR A 22 -13.38 -42.32 16.59
CA THR A 22 -13.17 -43.69 17.08
C THR A 22 -14.31 -44.65 16.73
N HIS A 23 -15.39 -44.16 16.10
CA HIS A 23 -16.54 -44.98 15.70
C HIS A 23 -16.32 -45.60 14.32
N GLU A 24 -16.58 -46.92 14.18
CA GLU A 24 -16.37 -47.71 12.95
C GLU A 24 -16.99 -47.07 11.69
N ASN A 25 -18.18 -46.47 11.82
CA ASN A 25 -18.89 -45.85 10.70
C ASN A 25 -18.28 -44.52 10.21
N VAL A 26 -17.37 -43.91 10.96
CA VAL A 26 -16.81 -42.57 10.65
C VAL A 26 -15.29 -42.49 10.80
N VAL A 27 -14.63 -43.57 11.23
CA VAL A 27 -13.16 -43.68 11.32
C VAL A 27 -12.50 -43.46 9.97
N HIS A 28 -13.15 -43.84 8.87
CA HIS A 28 -12.64 -43.64 7.51
C HIS A 28 -12.49 -42.17 7.11
N LEU A 29 -13.13 -41.25 7.86
CA LEU A 29 -13.01 -39.80 7.64
C LEU A 29 -11.79 -39.20 8.35
N ASN A 30 -11.09 -39.94 9.23
CA ASN A 30 -9.86 -39.45 9.83
C ASN A 30 -8.79 -39.25 8.75
N GLY A 31 -8.17 -38.07 8.72
CA GLY A 31 -7.22 -37.67 7.69
C GLY A 31 -7.85 -36.98 6.49
N THR A 32 -9.18 -36.98 6.36
CA THR A 32 -9.88 -36.24 5.31
C THR A 32 -9.82 -34.74 5.59
N LYS A 33 -9.54 -33.96 4.55
CA LYS A 33 -9.44 -32.51 4.58
C LYS A 33 -10.72 -31.87 4.05
N GLY A 34 -11.03 -30.69 4.55
CA GLY A 34 -12.21 -29.96 4.12
C GLY A 34 -12.23 -28.51 4.59
N ILE A 35 -13.29 -27.81 4.18
CA ILE A 35 -13.52 -26.40 4.52
C ILE A 35 -14.75 -26.30 5.40
N VAL A 36 -14.66 -25.54 6.49
CA VAL A 36 -15.82 -25.23 7.33
C VAL A 36 -16.77 -24.33 6.54
N VAL A 37 -17.94 -24.82 6.18
CA VAL A 37 -18.99 -24.09 5.42
C VAL A 37 -20.11 -23.57 6.31
N GLY A 38 -20.19 -24.02 7.56
CA GLY A 38 -21.17 -23.52 8.53
C GLY A 38 -20.83 -23.95 9.96
N ASN A 39 -21.39 -23.25 10.93
CA ASN A 39 -21.26 -23.56 12.35
C ASN A 39 -22.66 -23.56 12.96
N SER A 40 -23.05 -24.68 13.58
CA SER A 40 -24.36 -24.90 14.17
C SER A 40 -24.17 -25.52 15.55
N ASP A 41 -24.60 -24.82 16.61
CA ASP A 41 -24.64 -25.27 18.02
C ASP A 41 -23.69 -26.43 18.39
N GLY A 42 -22.38 -26.14 18.39
CA GLY A 42 -21.33 -27.07 18.82
C GLY A 42 -20.81 -28.04 17.76
N TYR A 43 -21.34 -27.98 16.53
CA TYR A 43 -20.89 -28.71 15.36
C TYR A 43 -20.49 -27.76 14.23
N HIS A 44 -19.36 -28.06 13.60
CA HIS A 44 -18.88 -27.41 12.38
C HIS A 44 -19.23 -28.29 11.19
N ARG A 45 -19.95 -27.71 10.22
CA ARG A 45 -20.21 -28.34 8.93
C ARG A 45 -18.97 -28.21 8.08
N VAL A 46 -18.30 -29.32 7.81
CA VAL A 46 -17.11 -29.40 6.98
C VAL A 46 -17.50 -29.99 5.64
N GLN A 47 -17.20 -29.28 4.56
CA GLN A 47 -17.27 -29.82 3.20
C GLN A 47 -15.92 -30.43 2.86
N THR A 48 -15.88 -31.75 2.64
CA THR A 48 -14.67 -32.49 2.27
C THR A 48 -14.26 -32.17 0.83
N GLU A 49 -13.03 -32.52 0.45
CA GLU A 49 -12.55 -32.36 -0.93
C GLU A 49 -13.37 -33.14 -1.96
N ASP A 50 -13.97 -34.26 -1.54
CA ASP A 50 -14.88 -35.08 -2.36
C ASP A 50 -16.28 -34.44 -2.52
N GLY A 51 -16.54 -33.31 -1.86
CA GLY A 51 -17.78 -32.54 -1.97
C GLY A 51 -18.85 -32.90 -0.94
N ASP A 52 -18.63 -33.94 -0.13
CA ASP A 52 -19.52 -34.37 0.94
C ASP A 52 -19.52 -33.38 2.11
N LYS A 53 -20.66 -33.26 2.80
CA LYS A 53 -20.81 -32.37 3.95
C LYS A 53 -21.01 -33.19 5.21
N VAL A 54 -20.11 -33.01 6.18
CA VAL A 54 -20.11 -33.73 7.45
C VAL A 54 -20.14 -32.75 8.60
N ASP A 55 -21.03 -32.97 9.56
CA ASP A 55 -21.14 -32.15 10.76
C ASP A 55 -20.28 -32.76 11.89
N LEU A 56 -19.22 -32.06 12.30
CA LEU A 56 -18.21 -32.56 13.23
C LEU A 56 -17.99 -31.60 14.40
N ARG A 57 -17.77 -32.12 15.61
CA ARG A 57 -17.43 -31.28 16.78
C ARG A 57 -16.00 -30.76 16.67
N ALA A 58 -15.74 -29.58 17.25
CA ALA A 58 -14.41 -28.94 17.25
C ALA A 58 -13.28 -29.84 17.76
N LYS A 59 -13.56 -30.75 18.70
CA LYS A 59 -12.58 -31.71 19.24
C LYS A 59 -12.08 -32.77 18.23
N HIS A 60 -12.79 -32.93 17.11
CA HIS A 60 -12.45 -33.86 16.03
C HIS A 60 -11.94 -33.13 14.78
N LEU A 61 -11.65 -31.83 14.90
CA LEU A 61 -11.16 -30.99 13.83
C LEU A 61 -9.88 -30.32 14.28
N ARG A 62 -8.83 -30.44 13.47
CA ARG A 62 -7.60 -29.65 13.63
C ARG A 62 -7.45 -28.74 12.43
N ARG A 63 -6.79 -27.60 12.59
CA ARG A 63 -6.42 -26.79 11.41
C ARG A 63 -5.51 -27.63 10.53
N ASP A 64 -5.81 -27.65 9.24
CA ASP A 64 -4.99 -28.37 8.27
C ASP A 64 -3.60 -27.72 8.22
N GLU A 65 -2.59 -28.40 8.80
CA GLU A 65 -1.21 -27.91 8.83
C GLU A 65 -0.61 -27.81 7.43
N SER A 66 -1.15 -28.55 6.44
CA SER A 66 -0.70 -28.41 5.05
C SER A 66 -1.15 -27.09 4.39
N VAL A 67 -2.10 -26.37 5.00
CA VAL A 67 -2.54 -25.02 4.59
C VAL A 67 -1.77 -23.94 5.33
N ILE A 68 -1.30 -24.26 6.54
CA ILE A 68 -0.26 -23.48 7.20
C ILE A 68 1.01 -23.54 6.35
N ASP A 69 1.36 -24.69 5.77
CA ASP A 69 2.59 -24.88 4.98
C ASP A 69 2.51 -24.42 3.51
N SER A 70 1.32 -24.24 2.93
CA SER A 70 1.19 -23.70 1.56
C SER A 70 1.01 -22.17 1.51
N ASN A 71 0.57 -21.53 2.61
CA ASN A 71 0.59 -20.07 2.76
C ASN A 71 1.75 -19.55 3.64
N ILE A 72 2.38 -20.43 4.42
CA ILE A 72 3.75 -20.28 4.92
C ILE A 72 4.59 -21.27 4.12
N ALA A 73 4.68 -21.03 2.80
CA ALA A 73 5.88 -21.47 2.11
C ALA A 73 7.06 -21.01 2.98
N LEU A 74 8.00 -21.92 3.21
CA LEU A 74 9.24 -21.79 3.95
C LEU A 74 10.17 -20.70 3.36
N GLU A 75 9.63 -19.51 3.09
CA GLU A 75 10.36 -18.31 2.77
C GLU A 75 11.10 -17.90 4.02
N HIS A 76 12.30 -18.45 4.15
CA HIS A 76 13.32 -17.94 5.03
C HIS A 76 13.28 -16.41 4.99
N TYR A 77 13.14 -15.78 6.15
CA TYR A 77 13.21 -14.33 6.21
C TYR A 77 14.62 -13.91 5.79
N ALA A 78 14.69 -13.12 4.73
CA ALA A 78 15.92 -12.54 4.25
C ALA A 78 16.30 -11.33 5.11
N ALA A 79 17.60 -11.02 5.13
CA ALA A 79 18.06 -9.76 5.67
C ALA A 79 17.37 -8.59 4.93
N GLY A 80 16.71 -7.71 5.67
CA GLY A 80 15.94 -6.58 5.15
C GLY A 80 14.42 -6.79 5.13
N ASP A 81 13.92 -8.00 5.41
CA ASP A 81 12.49 -8.25 5.47
C ASP A 81 11.84 -7.50 6.65
N VAL A 82 10.71 -6.85 6.36
CA VAL A 82 9.88 -6.18 7.37
C VAL A 82 8.88 -7.18 7.92
N VAL A 83 8.89 -7.34 9.24
CA VAL A 83 8.08 -8.31 9.96
C VAL A 83 7.29 -7.63 11.06
N ILE A 84 6.06 -8.08 11.28
CA ILE A 84 5.30 -7.77 12.49
C ILE A 84 5.61 -8.85 13.54
N LEU A 85 5.83 -8.38 14.76
CA LEU A 85 6.07 -9.20 15.93
C LEU A 85 4.74 -9.63 16.54
N HIS A 86 4.58 -10.91 16.84
CA HIS A 86 3.38 -11.45 17.49
C HIS A 86 3.72 -12.68 18.32
N GLY A 87 2.80 -13.11 19.19
CA GLY A 87 2.96 -14.33 19.98
C GLY A 87 4.11 -14.30 20.99
N LEU A 88 4.63 -13.13 21.35
CA LEU A 88 5.67 -12.97 22.36
C LEU A 88 5.05 -12.94 23.76
N LYS A 89 5.69 -13.63 24.71
CA LYS A 89 5.35 -13.58 26.14
C LYS A 89 5.46 -12.16 26.71
N GLN A 90 6.35 -11.34 26.14
CA GLN A 90 6.45 -9.92 26.46
C GLN A 90 5.57 -9.13 25.50
N ASP A 91 4.40 -8.73 25.99
CA ASP A 91 3.39 -8.05 25.18
C ASP A 91 3.85 -6.69 24.64
N ALA A 92 4.86 -6.09 25.28
CA ALA A 92 5.48 -4.82 24.87
C ALA A 92 6.05 -4.83 23.43
N PHE A 93 6.22 -6.00 22.81
CA PHE A 93 6.71 -6.14 21.44
C PHE A 93 5.65 -6.62 20.46
N ASN A 94 4.52 -7.18 20.93
CA ASN A 94 3.45 -7.65 20.03
C ASN A 94 2.83 -6.46 19.28
N GLY A 95 2.59 -6.63 17.98
CA GLY A 95 2.08 -5.59 17.09
C GLY A 95 3.14 -4.59 16.59
N LYS A 96 4.37 -4.62 17.11
CA LYS A 96 5.45 -3.75 16.63
C LYS A 96 6.09 -4.31 15.35
N THR A 97 6.62 -3.42 14.52
CA THR A 97 7.37 -3.78 13.31
C THR A 97 8.85 -3.88 13.61
N GLY A 98 9.52 -4.77 12.89
CA GLY A 98 10.96 -4.92 12.93
C GLY A 98 11.51 -5.30 11.57
N VAL A 99 12.82 -5.11 11.42
CA VAL A 99 13.57 -5.48 10.22
C VAL A 99 14.50 -6.64 10.56
N VAL A 100 14.42 -7.71 9.77
CA VAL A 100 15.31 -8.85 9.89
C VAL A 100 16.72 -8.42 9.49
N LEU A 101 17.68 -8.53 10.40
CA LEU A 101 19.05 -8.03 10.18
C LEU A 101 19.88 -9.01 9.35
N LYS A 102 19.71 -10.30 9.61
CA LYS A 102 20.45 -11.40 8.98
C LYS A 102 19.56 -12.64 8.94
N GLY A 103 19.98 -13.63 8.15
CA GLY A 103 19.33 -14.94 8.09
C GLY A 103 19.25 -15.62 9.46
N MET A 104 18.55 -16.76 9.48
CA MET A 104 18.31 -17.52 10.69
C MET A 104 19.63 -17.92 11.36
N ASN A 105 19.78 -17.64 12.65
CA ASN A 105 20.96 -18.09 13.39
C ASN A 105 20.90 -19.60 13.62
N GLN A 106 22.03 -20.23 13.99
CA GLN A 106 22.13 -21.66 14.32
C GLN A 106 21.11 -22.13 15.38
N ALA A 107 20.61 -21.22 16.23
CA ALA A 107 19.58 -21.49 17.23
C ALA A 107 18.13 -21.41 16.69
N GLY A 108 17.93 -21.36 15.37
CA GLY A 108 16.61 -21.28 14.75
C GLY A 108 15.87 -19.96 15.02
N ARG A 109 16.60 -18.85 15.20
CA ARG A 109 16.02 -17.53 15.51
C ARG A 109 16.57 -16.44 14.60
N TYR A 110 15.70 -15.55 14.14
CA TYR A 110 16.06 -14.38 13.35
C TYR A 110 16.44 -13.20 14.25
N PRO A 111 17.59 -12.55 14.04
CA PRO A 111 17.89 -11.27 14.67
C PRO A 111 17.05 -10.18 14.01
N VAL A 112 16.10 -9.61 14.75
CA VAL A 112 15.18 -8.57 14.27
C VAL A 112 15.46 -7.28 15.02
N ARG A 113 15.68 -6.18 14.31
CA ARG A 113 15.76 -4.84 14.91
C ARG A 113 14.36 -4.24 14.97
N VAL A 114 13.89 -3.96 16.18
CA VAL A 114 12.55 -3.38 16.41
C VAL A 114 12.62 -1.87 16.18
N SER A 115 11.86 -1.36 15.22
CA SER A 115 11.96 0.03 14.75
C SER A 115 11.66 1.06 15.85
N ALA A 116 10.71 0.76 16.73
CA ALA A 116 10.28 1.68 17.80
C ALA A 116 11.31 1.85 18.94
N LEU A 117 12.32 0.99 19.06
CA LEU A 117 13.22 0.96 20.21
C LEU A 117 14.72 0.92 19.82
N GLY A 118 15.04 0.74 18.54
CA GLY A 118 16.41 0.54 18.07
C GLY A 118 17.08 -0.74 18.58
N LYS A 119 16.39 -1.56 19.38
CA LYS A 119 16.90 -2.78 20.01
C LYS A 119 16.80 -3.97 19.07
N SER A 120 17.82 -4.83 19.07
CA SER A 120 17.83 -6.10 18.36
C SER A 120 17.36 -7.23 19.27
N VAL A 121 16.40 -8.02 18.81
CA VAL A 121 15.81 -9.15 19.53
C VAL A 121 15.88 -10.40 18.64
N LYS A 122 16.26 -11.54 19.22
CA LYS A 122 16.35 -12.83 18.50
C LYS A 122 15.02 -13.58 18.63
N LEU A 123 14.31 -13.75 17.52
CA LEU A 123 12.93 -14.22 17.51
C LEU A 123 12.72 -15.48 16.69
N LYS A 124 11.81 -16.34 17.12
CA LYS A 124 11.40 -17.54 16.38
C LYS A 124 10.57 -17.16 15.15
N PRO A 125 10.58 -17.96 14.07
CA PRO A 125 9.71 -17.74 12.91
C PRO A 125 8.24 -17.62 13.28
N SER A 126 7.77 -18.44 14.24
CA SER A 126 6.40 -18.41 14.77
C SER A 126 5.98 -17.08 15.37
N ASN A 127 6.95 -16.23 15.73
CA ASN A 127 6.70 -14.92 16.33
C ASN A 127 6.84 -13.79 15.33
N LEU A 128 7.14 -14.11 14.07
CA LEU A 128 7.27 -13.17 12.97
C LEU A 128 6.15 -13.44 11.98
N ARG A 129 5.48 -12.38 11.59
CA ARG A 129 4.59 -12.40 10.43
C ARG A 129 5.24 -11.51 9.39
N ARG A 130 5.56 -12.06 8.22
CA ARG A 130 6.00 -11.28 7.07
C ARG A 130 4.96 -10.19 6.87
N LEU A 131 5.36 -8.92 6.94
CA LEU A 131 4.57 -7.91 6.28
C LEU A 131 4.81 -8.23 4.81
N ASN A 132 3.91 -9.04 4.21
CA ASN A 132 4.01 -9.36 2.80
C ASN A 132 4.34 -8.08 2.07
N LYS A 133 5.17 -8.20 1.03
CA LYS A 133 5.19 -7.19 -0.03
C LYS A 133 3.82 -7.15 -0.71
N VAL A 134 2.74 -6.92 0.03
CA VAL A 134 1.98 -5.71 -0.25
C VAL A 134 2.99 -4.58 -0.08
N GLY A 135 3.80 -4.39 -1.12
CA GLY A 135 3.86 -3.04 -1.58
C GLY A 135 2.42 -2.57 -1.52
N MET A 136 2.19 -1.48 -0.83
CA MET A 136 1.70 -0.40 -1.66
C MET A 136 2.65 -0.39 -2.84
N ASP A 137 2.29 -1.16 -3.86
CA ASP A 137 2.76 -1.01 -5.19
C ASP A 137 2.22 0.39 -5.48
N PHE A 138 3.08 1.31 -5.09
CA PHE A 138 3.28 2.58 -5.71
C PHE A 138 4.07 2.37 -7.01
N THR A 139 4.18 1.12 -7.52
CA THR A 139 3.91 0.96 -8.94
C THR A 139 2.51 1.52 -9.08
N PRO A 140 2.35 2.68 -9.72
CA PRO A 140 1.02 3.20 -9.83
C PRO A 140 0.25 2.10 -10.57
N GLN A 141 -1.03 1.95 -10.27
CA GLN A 141 -2.00 1.53 -11.28
C GLN A 141 -2.03 2.61 -12.39
N LYS A 142 -0.84 2.84 -12.98
CA LYS A 142 -0.39 3.88 -13.90
C LYS A 142 -0.97 3.60 -15.27
N SER A 143 -1.56 2.43 -15.49
CA SER A 143 -2.16 2.10 -16.78
C SER A 143 -3.61 2.57 -16.88
N GLY A 144 -4.42 2.50 -15.82
CA GLY A 144 -5.83 2.89 -15.92
C GLY A 144 -6.06 4.39 -15.76
N LYS A 145 -5.72 4.92 -14.58
CA LYS A 145 -5.99 6.31 -14.21
C LYS A 145 -5.15 7.32 -15.01
N GLN A 146 -3.90 6.99 -15.30
CA GLN A 146 -3.05 7.85 -16.13
C GLN A 146 -3.55 7.89 -17.58
N LYS A 147 -3.98 6.75 -18.14
CA LYS A 147 -4.57 6.72 -19.48
C LYS A 147 -5.90 7.48 -19.54
N ALA A 148 -6.76 7.32 -18.53
CA ALA A 148 -8.00 8.10 -18.44
C ALA A 148 -7.72 9.61 -18.38
N LEU A 149 -6.68 10.01 -17.64
CA LEU A 149 -6.24 11.39 -17.57
C LEU A 149 -5.60 11.88 -18.87
N ASP A 150 -4.85 11.04 -19.58
CA ASP A 150 -4.31 11.35 -20.90
C ASP A 150 -5.42 11.52 -21.95
N ILE A 151 -6.45 10.66 -21.91
CA ILE A 151 -7.65 10.78 -22.76
C ILE A 151 -8.39 12.09 -22.43
N LEU A 152 -8.53 12.44 -21.15
CA LEU A 152 -9.15 13.70 -20.73
C LEU A 152 -8.36 14.91 -21.24
N ILE A 153 -7.03 14.90 -21.09
CA ILE A 153 -6.17 15.97 -21.61
C ILE A 153 -6.34 16.10 -23.13
N GLN A 154 -6.33 14.99 -23.87
CA GLN A 154 -6.55 15.01 -25.32
C GLN A 154 -7.92 15.60 -25.67
N ARG A 155 -8.97 15.22 -24.95
CA ARG A 155 -10.32 15.77 -25.16
C ARG A 155 -10.38 17.27 -24.86
N CYS A 156 -9.75 17.73 -23.79
CA CYS A 156 -9.64 19.16 -23.47
C CYS A 156 -8.88 19.94 -24.54
N ILE A 157 -7.83 19.37 -25.13
CA ILE A 157 -7.08 19.97 -26.24
C ILE A 157 -7.95 20.05 -27.51
N MET A 158 -8.71 18.99 -27.81
CA MET A 158 -9.65 19.00 -28.94
C MET A 158 -10.70 20.10 -28.79
N ILE A 159 -11.29 20.24 -27.60
CA ILE A 159 -12.24 21.31 -27.30
C ILE A 159 -11.60 22.70 -27.44
N GLU A 160 -10.34 22.86 -27.02
CA GLU A 160 -9.60 24.12 -27.21
C GLU A 160 -9.46 24.49 -28.70
N LEU A 161 -9.24 23.50 -29.57
CA LEU A 161 -9.10 23.71 -31.02
C LEU A 161 -10.46 23.95 -31.71
N GLU A 162 -11.51 23.24 -31.30
CA GLU A 162 -12.85 23.30 -31.91
C GLU A 162 -13.65 24.53 -31.47
N GLU A 163 -13.63 24.86 -30.18
CA GLU A 163 -14.46 25.93 -29.57
C GLU A 163 -13.75 27.30 -29.50
N SER A 164 -12.53 27.43 -30.07
CA SER A 164 -11.73 28.67 -30.05
C SER A 164 -12.46 29.92 -30.58
N LYS A 165 -13.62 29.80 -31.23
CA LYS A 165 -14.34 30.90 -31.89
C LYS A 165 -15.77 31.15 -31.38
N THR A 166 -16.34 30.29 -30.53
CA THR A 166 -17.82 30.27 -30.34
C THR A 166 -18.32 30.55 -28.92
N VAL A 167 -17.67 30.06 -27.84
CA VAL A 167 -18.16 30.27 -26.46
C VAL A 167 -17.01 30.50 -25.45
N PRO A 168 -16.80 31.73 -24.94
CA PRO A 168 -15.74 32.04 -23.98
C PRO A 168 -15.84 31.32 -22.63
N GLU A 169 -17.05 31.02 -22.15
CA GLU A 169 -17.29 30.51 -20.80
C GLU A 169 -16.88 29.04 -20.62
N LYS A 170 -17.27 28.19 -21.57
CA LYS A 170 -16.91 26.77 -21.60
C LYS A 170 -15.41 26.55 -21.79
N LEU A 171 -14.76 27.44 -22.53
CA LEU A 171 -13.32 27.45 -22.72
C LEU A 171 -12.57 27.80 -21.42
N MET A 172 -13.11 28.67 -20.56
CA MET A 172 -12.52 28.97 -19.25
C MET A 172 -12.54 27.76 -18.30
N GLU A 173 -13.65 27.03 -18.24
CA GLU A 173 -13.75 25.78 -17.45
C GLU A 173 -12.82 24.69 -18.00
N ASN A 174 -12.68 24.61 -19.32
CA ASN A 174 -11.74 23.71 -19.99
C ASN A 174 -10.30 24.01 -19.58
N TYR A 175 -9.88 25.28 -19.54
CA TYR A 175 -8.54 25.67 -19.08
C TYR A 175 -8.28 25.30 -17.62
N GLY A 176 -9.29 25.47 -16.74
CA GLY A 176 -9.19 25.04 -15.34
C GLY A 176 -9.01 23.52 -15.22
N THR A 177 -9.81 22.76 -15.96
CA THR A 177 -9.75 21.30 -16.00
C THR A 177 -8.42 20.80 -16.55
N LEU A 178 -7.94 21.39 -17.65
CA LEU A 178 -6.68 21.06 -18.30
C LEU A 178 -5.48 21.31 -17.38
N MET A 179 -5.46 22.45 -16.68
CA MET A 179 -4.41 22.77 -15.71
C MET A 179 -4.39 21.76 -14.55
N LEU A 180 -5.55 21.44 -13.97
CA LEU A 180 -5.66 20.45 -12.90
C LEU A 180 -5.24 19.06 -13.37
N ALA A 181 -5.64 18.64 -14.57
CA ALA A 181 -5.23 17.37 -15.15
C ALA A 181 -3.70 17.27 -15.28
N TYR A 182 -3.04 18.29 -15.83
CA TYR A 182 -1.56 18.32 -15.91
C TYR A 182 -0.89 18.27 -14.53
N MET A 183 -1.45 18.96 -13.52
CA MET A 183 -0.94 18.91 -12.15
C MET A 183 -1.08 17.51 -11.54
N THR A 184 -2.23 16.86 -11.74
CA THR A 184 -2.48 15.48 -11.26
C THR A 184 -1.55 14.48 -11.93
N LYS A 185 -1.22 14.66 -13.22
CA LYS A 185 -0.17 13.89 -13.92
C LYS A 185 1.21 14.11 -13.30
N GLY A 186 1.48 15.29 -12.77
CA GLY A 186 2.79 15.70 -12.27
C GLY A 186 3.62 16.49 -13.28
N GLU A 187 3.03 16.85 -14.41
CA GLU A 187 3.65 17.71 -15.41
C GLU A 187 3.41 19.19 -15.08
N THR A 188 4.06 19.65 -14.01
CA THR A 188 3.89 21.03 -13.51
C THR A 188 4.35 22.09 -14.50
N LYS A 189 5.31 21.77 -15.38
CA LYS A 189 5.76 22.65 -16.47
C LYS A 189 4.69 22.82 -17.55
N SER A 190 4.01 21.74 -17.95
CA SER A 190 2.91 21.78 -18.92
C SER A 190 1.78 22.68 -18.41
N ALA A 191 1.44 22.59 -17.12
CA ALA A 191 0.46 23.48 -16.49
C ALA A 191 0.88 24.97 -16.52
N GLN A 192 2.18 25.27 -16.38
CA GLN A 192 2.69 26.65 -16.52
C GLN A 192 2.51 27.18 -17.95
N PHE A 193 2.71 26.35 -18.97
CA PHE A 193 2.48 26.76 -20.35
C PHE A 193 1.01 27.05 -20.62
N VAL A 194 0.08 26.27 -20.05
CA VAL A 194 -1.36 26.55 -20.13
C VAL A 194 -1.67 27.92 -19.51
N TRP A 195 -1.16 28.22 -18.31
CA TRP A 195 -1.36 29.54 -17.68
C TRP A 195 -0.84 30.72 -18.52
N LYS A 196 0.26 30.53 -19.24
CA LYS A 196 0.80 31.55 -20.15
C LYS A 196 -0.14 31.82 -21.33
N ARG A 197 -0.84 30.80 -21.83
CA ARG A 197 -1.79 30.89 -22.96
C ARG A 197 -3.10 31.58 -22.58
N ILE A 198 -3.53 31.49 -21.32
CA ILE A 198 -4.79 32.10 -20.88
C ILE A 198 -4.76 33.64 -21.06
N PRO A 199 -5.77 34.24 -21.71
CA PRO A 199 -5.90 35.69 -21.86
C PRO A 199 -5.88 36.44 -20.53
N LYS A 200 -5.34 37.66 -20.52
CA LYS A 200 -5.22 38.49 -19.30
C LYS A 200 -6.58 38.81 -18.66
N ALA A 201 -7.66 38.85 -19.45
CA ALA A 201 -9.02 39.10 -18.96
C ALA A 201 -9.51 38.01 -17.98
N TRP A 202 -9.18 36.74 -18.24
CA TRP A 202 -9.66 35.60 -17.45
C TRP A 202 -8.79 35.31 -16.22
N LYS A 203 -7.56 35.82 -16.19
CA LYS A 203 -6.66 35.69 -15.03
C LYS A 203 -7.16 36.40 -13.76
N LYS A 204 -8.15 37.29 -13.89
CA LYS A 204 -8.79 37.97 -12.76
C LYS A 204 -9.77 37.09 -12.00
N VAL A 205 -10.21 35.98 -12.60
CA VAL A 205 -11.21 35.10 -12.00
C VAL A 205 -10.60 34.35 -10.79
N SER A 206 -11.33 34.37 -9.67
CA SER A 206 -10.87 33.86 -8.37
C SER A 206 -10.42 32.39 -8.43
N TYR A 207 -11.19 31.51 -9.08
CA TYR A 207 -10.85 30.09 -9.16
C TYR A 207 -9.58 29.84 -10.00
N LEU A 208 -9.43 30.50 -11.16
CA LEU A 208 -8.24 30.36 -12.01
C LEU A 208 -6.97 30.83 -11.30
N LYS A 209 -7.07 31.92 -10.54
CA LYS A 209 -5.97 32.41 -9.69
C LYS A 209 -5.62 31.38 -8.61
N GLY A 210 -6.62 30.74 -8.01
CA GLY A 210 -6.43 29.64 -7.05
C GLY A 210 -5.72 28.43 -7.66
N ILE A 211 -6.15 27.97 -8.85
CA ILE A 211 -5.50 26.86 -9.57
C ILE A 211 -4.03 27.22 -9.87
N TRP A 212 -3.76 28.44 -10.33
CA TRP A 212 -2.40 28.88 -10.60
C TRP A 212 -1.55 28.93 -9.32
N GLU A 213 -2.09 29.41 -8.21
CA GLU A 213 -1.36 29.43 -6.94
C GLU A 213 -1.06 28.02 -6.44
N LEU A 214 -1.98 27.06 -6.61
CA LEU A 214 -1.69 25.64 -6.38
C LEU A 214 -0.55 25.14 -7.28
N GLY A 215 -0.59 25.47 -8.57
CA GLY A 215 0.46 25.15 -9.52
C GLY A 215 1.82 25.74 -9.12
N ARG A 216 1.85 26.99 -8.64
CA ARG A 216 3.05 27.64 -8.11
C ARG A 216 3.59 26.94 -6.88
N CYS A 217 2.73 26.59 -5.93
CA CYS A 217 3.13 25.83 -4.74
C CYS A 217 3.74 24.48 -5.12
N LEU A 218 3.17 23.78 -6.11
CA LEU A 218 3.73 22.54 -6.66
C LEU A 218 5.08 22.74 -7.34
N LEU A 219 5.28 23.85 -8.07
CA LEU A 219 6.55 24.20 -8.72
C LEU A 219 7.64 24.57 -7.71
N LEU A 220 7.31 25.36 -6.69
CA LEU A 220 8.21 25.77 -5.60
C LEU A 220 8.41 24.65 -4.57
N LYS A 221 7.68 23.54 -4.71
CA LYS A 221 7.65 22.39 -3.78
C LYS A 221 7.21 22.77 -2.36
N ASP A 222 6.53 23.89 -2.19
CA ASP A 222 6.00 24.30 -0.90
C ASP A 222 4.65 23.62 -0.66
N ARG A 223 4.66 22.66 0.27
CA ARG A 223 3.51 21.78 0.55
C ARG A 223 2.57 22.38 1.57
N LYS A 224 3.08 23.19 2.50
CA LYS A 224 2.26 23.82 3.54
C LYS A 224 1.29 24.80 2.90
N THR A 225 1.82 25.68 2.06
CA THR A 225 1.02 26.67 1.34
C THR A 225 0.09 26.04 0.31
N PHE A 226 0.47 24.89 -0.28
CA PHE A 226 -0.41 24.12 -1.17
C PHE A 226 -1.73 23.73 -0.48
N PHE A 227 -1.67 23.01 0.65
CA PHE A 227 -2.88 22.56 1.34
C PHE A 227 -3.68 23.73 1.94
N LEU A 228 -3.01 24.77 2.44
CA LEU A 228 -3.67 25.98 2.90
C LEU A 228 -4.42 26.71 1.78
N THR A 229 -3.84 26.78 0.59
CA THR A 229 -4.47 27.41 -0.59
C THR A 229 -5.65 26.57 -1.09
N LEU A 230 -5.53 25.25 -1.00
CA LEU A 230 -6.56 24.31 -1.43
C LEU A 230 -7.82 24.42 -0.57
N ASP A 231 -7.66 24.61 0.75
CA ASP A 231 -8.77 24.82 1.68
C ASP A 231 -9.38 26.23 1.60
N LYS A 232 -8.58 27.24 1.24
CA LYS A 232 -9.04 28.65 1.15
C LYS A 232 -9.87 28.95 -0.09
N THR A 233 -9.66 28.21 -1.18
CA THR A 233 -10.24 28.55 -2.48
C THR A 233 -11.62 27.90 -2.62
N LYS A 234 -12.62 28.68 -3.07
CA LYS A 234 -13.94 28.14 -3.44
C LYS A 234 -13.89 27.60 -4.87
N TRP A 235 -14.11 26.29 -5.01
CA TRP A 235 -14.05 25.59 -6.29
C TRP A 235 -15.46 25.44 -6.89
N PRO A 236 -15.62 25.59 -8.20
CA PRO A 236 -16.87 25.23 -8.87
C PRO A 236 -17.10 23.71 -8.77
N THR A 237 -18.36 23.28 -8.70
CA THR A 237 -18.78 21.89 -8.46
C THR A 237 -18.17 20.90 -9.47
N THR A 238 -17.92 21.34 -10.70
CA THR A 238 -17.28 20.56 -11.76
C THR A 238 -15.81 20.23 -11.48
N LEU A 239 -15.11 21.08 -10.74
CA LEU A 239 -13.68 20.95 -10.46
C LEU A 239 -13.35 20.29 -9.11
N VAL A 240 -14.30 20.25 -8.19
CA VAL A 240 -14.16 19.58 -6.87
C VAL A 240 -13.55 18.17 -6.98
N PRO A 241 -14.07 17.25 -7.82
CA PRO A 241 -13.52 15.90 -7.90
C PRO A 241 -12.05 15.88 -8.39
N PHE A 242 -11.67 16.81 -9.27
CA PHE A 242 -10.29 16.92 -9.75
C PHE A 242 -9.35 17.49 -8.69
N VAL A 243 -9.83 18.41 -7.86
CA VAL A 243 -9.07 18.99 -6.75
C VAL A 243 -8.86 17.95 -5.65
N ASP A 244 -9.86 17.15 -5.34
CA ASP A 244 -9.73 16.04 -4.38
C ASP A 244 -8.80 14.94 -4.90
N ASP A 245 -8.85 14.67 -6.20
CA ASP A 245 -7.92 13.75 -6.83
C ASP A 245 -6.47 14.26 -6.80
N LEU A 246 -6.29 15.56 -7.03
CA LEU A 246 -4.99 16.22 -6.92
C LEU A 246 -4.46 16.19 -5.48
N ARG A 247 -5.32 16.43 -4.48
CA ARG A 247 -5.00 16.31 -3.05
C ARG A 247 -4.49 14.90 -2.74
N SER A 248 -5.28 13.90 -3.11
CA SER A 248 -4.96 12.48 -2.87
C SER A 248 -3.67 12.05 -3.58
N SER A 249 -3.49 12.42 -4.85
CA SER A 249 -2.28 12.15 -5.63
C SER A 249 -1.04 12.79 -5.02
N THR A 250 -1.16 14.03 -4.53
CA THR A 250 -0.06 14.74 -3.86
C THR A 250 0.31 14.10 -2.53
N GLN A 251 -0.69 13.74 -1.72
CA GLN A 251 -0.49 13.01 -0.45
C GLN A 251 0.20 11.67 -0.69
N LEU A 252 -0.26 10.92 -1.69
CA LEU A 252 0.30 9.62 -2.06
C LEU A 252 1.77 9.72 -2.45
N ARG A 253 2.12 10.66 -3.35
CA ARG A 253 3.50 10.90 -3.77
C ARG A 253 4.38 11.35 -2.62
N MET A 254 3.84 12.16 -1.71
CA MET A 254 4.58 12.59 -0.54
C MET A 254 4.80 11.44 0.44
N ALA A 255 3.80 10.59 0.65
CA ALA A 255 3.94 9.39 1.47
C ALA A 255 5.02 8.45 0.92
N GLN A 256 5.06 8.25 -0.40
CA GLN A 256 6.14 7.50 -1.07
C GLN A 256 7.51 8.14 -0.84
N PHE A 257 7.59 9.47 -0.97
CA PHE A 257 8.83 10.19 -0.74
C PHE A 257 9.29 10.05 0.71
N ILE A 258 8.38 10.19 1.67
CA ILE A 258 8.65 10.03 3.09
C ILE A 258 9.17 8.63 3.39
N GLN A 259 8.53 7.58 2.86
CA GLN A 259 8.97 6.18 3.03
C GLN A 259 10.37 5.92 2.47
N LYS A 260 10.74 6.59 1.38
CA LYS A 260 12.06 6.40 0.74
C LYS A 260 13.17 7.23 1.39
N ALA A 261 12.84 8.42 1.88
CA ALA A 261 13.83 9.40 2.33
C ALA A 261 14.06 9.39 3.85
N TYR A 262 13.10 8.90 4.65
CA TYR A 262 13.16 9.00 6.10
C TYR A 262 12.98 7.63 6.77
N SER A 263 13.91 7.27 7.65
CA SER A 263 13.73 6.16 8.61
C SER A 263 12.83 6.56 9.78
N SER A 264 12.89 7.84 10.17
CA SER A 264 12.03 8.48 11.16
C SER A 264 11.85 9.94 10.77
N ILE A 265 10.66 10.48 11.01
CA ILE A 265 10.33 11.89 10.73
C ILE A 265 9.47 12.44 11.85
N SER A 266 9.72 13.67 12.30
CA SER A 266 8.89 14.31 13.33
C SER A 266 7.42 14.39 12.87
N ALA A 267 6.48 14.11 13.76
CA ALA A 267 5.05 14.13 13.48
C ALA A 267 4.59 15.48 12.91
N ARG A 268 5.09 16.61 13.44
CA ARG A 268 4.79 17.96 12.92
C ARG A 268 5.19 18.13 11.45
N LYS A 269 6.44 17.79 11.12
CA LYS A 269 6.93 17.85 9.73
C LYS A 269 6.19 16.86 8.81
N CYS A 270 5.81 15.70 9.32
CA CYS A 270 5.02 14.73 8.56
C CYS A 270 3.61 15.27 8.25
N MET A 271 2.93 15.84 9.25
CA MET A 271 1.63 16.50 9.10
C MET A 271 1.71 17.66 8.10
N ASP A 272 2.73 18.51 8.22
CA ASP A 272 3.00 19.61 7.29
C ASP A 272 3.17 19.14 5.83
N LEU A 273 3.85 18.01 5.62
CA LEU A 273 4.12 17.46 4.29
C LEU A 273 2.89 16.78 3.69
N LEU A 274 2.07 16.11 4.51
CA LEU A 274 0.85 15.42 4.10
C LEU A 274 -0.39 16.33 4.09
N GLY A 275 -0.30 17.54 4.65
CA GLY A 275 -1.42 18.46 4.77
C GLY A 275 -2.46 18.04 5.81
N LEU A 276 -2.07 17.28 6.83
CA LEU A 276 -2.94 16.84 7.90
C LEU A 276 -2.96 17.88 9.02
N LYS A 277 -4.14 18.20 9.55
CA LYS A 277 -4.28 19.19 10.63
C LYS A 277 -4.25 18.54 12.01
N ASP A 278 -4.74 17.30 12.10
CA ASP A 278 -4.92 16.61 13.37
C ASP A 278 -4.00 15.38 13.50
N SER A 279 -3.44 15.21 14.70
CA SER A 279 -2.68 14.01 15.07
C SER A 279 -3.53 12.71 14.98
N LYS A 280 -4.86 12.81 15.12
CA LYS A 280 -5.78 11.68 14.93
C LYS A 280 -5.91 11.25 13.46
N GLU A 281 -5.85 12.18 12.52
CA GLU A 281 -5.85 11.86 11.09
C GLU A 281 -4.53 11.20 10.68
N LEU A 282 -3.43 11.65 11.27
CA LEU A 282 -2.12 11.04 11.08
C LEU A 282 -2.11 9.59 11.57
N ASP A 283 -2.75 9.26 12.69
CA ASP A 283 -2.86 7.87 13.18
C ASP A 283 -3.67 6.99 12.22
N LYS A 284 -4.82 7.47 11.73
CA LYS A 284 -5.61 6.76 10.70
C LYS A 284 -4.81 6.54 9.43
N PHE A 285 -4.11 7.57 8.96
CA PHE A 285 -3.27 7.50 7.77
C PHE A 285 -2.11 6.52 7.97
N ALA A 286 -1.41 6.61 9.11
CA ALA A 286 -0.31 5.74 9.46
C ALA A 286 -0.75 4.27 9.48
N LYS A 287 -1.89 3.96 10.11
CA LYS A 287 -2.49 2.62 10.12
C LYS A 287 -2.79 2.12 8.70
N SER A 288 -3.38 2.96 7.86
CA SER A 288 -3.67 2.61 6.46
C SER A 288 -2.41 2.39 5.62
N ALA A 289 -1.32 3.09 5.95
CA ALA A 289 -0.04 3.02 5.28
C ALA A 289 0.92 2.00 5.91
N PHE A 290 0.48 1.25 6.93
CA PHE A 290 1.30 0.36 7.76
C PHE A 290 2.50 1.05 8.41
N TRP A 291 2.42 2.37 8.64
CA TRP A 291 3.42 3.13 9.39
C TRP A 291 3.19 2.96 10.88
N THR A 292 4.26 3.01 11.66
CA THR A 292 4.14 2.98 13.11
C THR A 292 4.12 4.41 13.65
N TYR A 293 3.02 4.76 14.30
CA TYR A 293 2.82 5.99 15.04
C TYR A 293 2.05 5.67 16.31
N ASN A 294 2.56 6.08 17.47
CA ASN A 294 1.83 6.00 18.73
C ASN A 294 1.34 7.40 19.09
N VAL A 295 0.09 7.51 19.54
CA VAL A 295 -0.49 8.78 19.98
C VAL A 295 0.29 9.29 21.20
N GLY A 296 1.13 10.30 21.01
CA GLY A 296 2.06 10.84 22.02
C GLY A 296 3.54 10.74 21.65
N ASP A 297 3.88 9.98 20.60
CA ASP A 297 5.24 9.93 20.06
C ASP A 297 5.50 11.17 19.19
N GLU A 298 6.65 11.82 19.37
CA GLU A 298 7.02 13.00 18.58
C GLU A 298 7.41 12.63 17.15
N TYR A 299 7.63 11.34 16.87
CA TYR A 299 8.11 10.82 15.60
C TYR A 299 7.18 9.77 14.99
N VAL A 300 7.15 9.79 13.66
CA VAL A 300 6.49 8.79 12.81
C VAL A 300 7.59 7.97 12.15
N TYR A 301 7.39 6.66 12.10
CA TYR A 301 8.32 5.74 11.44
C TYR A 301 7.61 5.16 10.21
N PRO A 302 7.94 5.65 8.99
CA PRO A 302 7.39 5.13 7.76
C PRO A 302 7.78 3.66 7.59
N ALA A 303 6.86 2.85 7.07
CA ALA A 303 7.21 1.50 6.63
C ALA A 303 8.27 1.62 5.54
N VAL A 304 9.45 1.05 5.79
CA VAL A 304 10.54 1.05 4.81
C VAL A 304 10.06 0.19 3.64
N LEU A 305 9.87 0.81 2.48
CA LEU A 305 9.88 0.08 1.22
C LEU A 305 11.25 -0.58 1.17
N ALA A 306 11.32 -1.89 1.43
CA ALA A 306 12.55 -2.64 1.27
C ALA A 306 13.11 -2.25 -0.09
N LEU A 307 14.22 -1.49 -0.09
CA LEU A 307 14.98 -1.23 -1.29
C LEU A 307 15.33 -2.63 -1.77
N SER A 308 14.61 -3.11 -2.79
CA SER A 308 14.98 -4.30 -3.50
C SER A 308 16.39 -4.01 -3.96
N ASN A 309 17.35 -4.59 -3.24
CA ASN A 309 18.75 -4.53 -3.56
C ASN A 309 18.86 -5.39 -4.82
N LYS A 310 18.44 -4.84 -5.97
CA LYS A 310 18.54 -5.48 -7.27
C LYS A 310 20.01 -5.71 -7.66
N ASN A 311 20.94 -5.19 -6.87
CA ASN A 311 22.38 -5.37 -7.02
C ASN A 311 22.87 -6.79 -6.67
N SER A 312 22.02 -7.71 -6.21
CA SER A 312 22.39 -9.13 -6.04
C SER A 312 21.84 -10.07 -7.11
N GLN A 313 21.06 -9.57 -8.06
CA GLN A 313 20.76 -10.32 -9.28
C GLN A 313 21.82 -9.91 -10.30
N GLY A 314 22.72 -10.83 -10.65
CA GLY A 314 23.66 -10.64 -11.75
C GLY A 314 22.94 -10.07 -12.98
N LEU A 315 23.66 -9.26 -13.76
CA LEU A 315 23.14 -8.65 -14.99
C LEU A 315 22.36 -9.70 -15.79
N PRO A 316 21.09 -9.44 -16.16
CA PRO A 316 20.29 -10.42 -16.88
C PRO A 316 21.00 -10.81 -18.18
N LEU A 317 20.96 -12.10 -18.53
CA LEU A 317 21.63 -12.66 -19.71
C LEU A 317 21.30 -11.92 -21.02
N SER A 318 20.13 -11.27 -21.10
CA SER A 318 19.75 -10.41 -22.22
C SER A 318 20.69 -9.22 -22.38
N THR A 319 21.07 -8.55 -21.28
CA THR A 319 21.99 -7.41 -21.28
C THR A 319 23.42 -7.84 -21.62
N LEU A 320 23.85 -9.03 -21.19
CA LEU A 320 25.15 -9.58 -21.61
C LEU A 320 25.18 -9.92 -23.11
N ARG A 321 24.06 -10.39 -23.67
CA ARG A 321 23.93 -10.65 -25.11
C ARG A 321 23.98 -9.38 -25.94
N GLU A 322 23.35 -8.31 -25.46
CA GLU A 322 23.41 -6.98 -26.07
C GLU A 322 24.82 -6.40 -25.99
N MET A 323 25.51 -6.52 -24.85
CA MET A 323 26.90 -6.10 -24.70
C MET A 323 27.86 -6.88 -25.61
N SER A 324 27.70 -8.20 -25.71
CA SER A 324 28.47 -9.04 -26.64
C SER A 324 28.18 -8.68 -28.10
N SER A 325 26.94 -8.35 -28.45
CA SER A 325 26.55 -7.84 -29.76
C SER A 325 27.18 -6.48 -30.08
N CYS A 326 27.35 -5.61 -29.08
CA CYS A 326 28.03 -4.32 -29.26
C CYS A 326 29.53 -4.53 -29.52
N ILE A 327 30.20 -5.41 -28.77
CA ILE A 327 31.62 -5.73 -28.97
C ILE A 327 31.85 -6.33 -30.36
N ALA A 328 31.02 -7.30 -30.78
CA ALA A 328 31.12 -7.90 -32.11
C ALA A 328 30.93 -6.88 -33.25
N ARG A 329 30.19 -5.79 -33.03
CA ARG A 329 30.05 -4.71 -34.01
C ARG A 329 31.26 -3.78 -34.08
N PHE A 330 32.03 -3.67 -33.00
CA PHE A 330 33.26 -2.88 -32.99
C PHE A 330 34.46 -3.64 -33.56
N GLU A 331 34.48 -4.97 -33.49
CA GLU A 331 35.56 -5.80 -34.08
C GLU A 331 35.45 -5.98 -35.61
N ILE A 332 34.32 -5.61 -36.22
CA ILE A 332 34.05 -5.74 -37.66
C ILE A 332 34.23 -4.40 -38.42
N SER A 333 34.65 -3.33 -37.73
CA SER A 333 35.00 -2.02 -38.34
C SER A 333 36.50 -1.80 -38.37
#